data_AF-A0A0C1JY08-F1
#
_entry.id   AF-A0A0C1JY08-F1
#
_cell.length_a   1.000
_cell.length_b   1.000
_cell.length_c   1.000
_cell.angle_alpha   90.00
_cell.angle_beta   90.00
_cell.angle_gamma   90.00
#
_symmetry.space_group_name_H-M   'P 1'
#
loop_
_entity.id
_entity.type
_entity.pdbx_description
1 polymer ?
#
loop_
_entity_poly.entity_id
_entity_poly.type
_entity_poly.pdbx_seq_one_letter_code
_entity_poly.pdbx_strand_id
1 'polypeptide(L)'
;MRSPYHLQNNNSLVFQFMVSEYLAICQAFKSFEIAVQNNNYEAANMALIRLLGYQDKNLFPAFFGYADKGLLQQLQSSCQSFNLNDEDKKQPAQKLNLHAQKAYSLCYQVWKTVENRPLSPSSPLFELASPYIPKIQNFLNKIGRLIAKLFLQFEDDETILFFLLENHQIVDEVYKAPLVKKVFAKMFPQGLKTAEKYIIKQYSKRGYYHLLPQVLEAAKELQQKK
;
A
#
# COMPACT_ATOMS: atom_id res chain seq x y z
N MET A 1 14.31 32.28 -6.14
CA MET A 1 14.63 30.87 -6.47
C MET A 1 13.99 29.98 -5.41
N ARG A 2 12.95 29.21 -5.75
CA ARG A 2 12.42 28.19 -4.82
C ARG A 2 13.46 27.07 -4.74
N SER A 3 13.84 26.70 -3.53
CA SER A 3 14.74 25.57 -3.29
C SER A 3 14.14 24.31 -3.94
N PRO A 4 14.85 23.60 -4.84
CA PRO A 4 14.34 22.39 -5.50
C PRO A 4 13.93 21.29 -4.51
N TYR A 5 14.41 21.37 -3.26
CA TYR A 5 14.07 20.46 -2.17
C TYR A 5 12.57 20.45 -1.78
N HIS A 6 11.83 21.56 -1.94
CA HIS A 6 10.42 21.62 -1.49
C HIS A 6 9.46 20.84 -2.40
N LEU A 7 9.78 20.66 -3.69
CA LEU A 7 8.93 19.91 -4.62
C LEU A 7 9.20 18.40 -4.54
N GLN A 8 10.47 17.99 -4.35
CA GLN A 8 10.82 16.56 -4.20
C GLN A 8 10.21 15.93 -2.95
N ASN A 9 10.21 16.65 -1.80
CA ASN A 9 9.67 16.13 -0.55
C ASN A 9 8.16 15.78 -0.61
N ASN A 10 7.38 16.46 -1.44
CA ASN A 10 5.94 16.18 -1.54
C ASN A 10 5.68 14.82 -2.21
N ASN A 11 6.46 14.45 -3.23
CA ASN A 11 6.26 13.18 -3.93
C ASN A 11 6.69 11.98 -3.09
N SER A 12 7.74 12.15 -2.29
CA SER A 12 8.22 11.10 -1.39
C SER A 12 7.20 10.79 -0.31
N LEU A 13 6.65 11.82 0.33
CA LEU A 13 5.61 11.64 1.34
C LEU A 13 4.34 11.00 0.74
N VAL A 14 3.87 11.47 -0.41
CA VAL A 14 2.70 10.88 -1.09
C VAL A 14 2.98 9.43 -1.47
N PHE A 15 4.19 9.11 -1.94
CA PHE A 15 4.55 7.74 -2.26
C PHE A 15 4.57 6.83 -1.02
N GLN A 16 5.04 7.31 0.13
CA GLN A 16 4.94 6.56 1.39
C GLN A 16 3.49 6.25 1.75
N PHE A 17 2.58 7.22 1.60
CA PHE A 17 1.15 6.97 1.81
C PHE A 17 0.61 5.91 0.85
N MET A 18 0.95 6.01 -0.44
CA MET A 18 0.55 4.99 -1.42
C MET A 18 1.02 3.58 -1.05
N VAL A 19 2.26 3.44 -0.57
CA VAL A 19 2.79 2.14 -0.15
C VAL A 19 2.08 1.65 1.11
N SER A 20 1.97 2.49 2.14
CA SER A 20 1.31 2.15 3.40
C SER A 20 -0.14 1.71 3.20
N GLU A 21 -0.88 2.44 2.37
CA GLU A 21 -2.25 2.11 1.99
C GLU A 21 -2.34 0.79 1.24
N TYR A 22 -1.43 0.55 0.29
CA TYR A 22 -1.35 -0.72 -0.42
C TYR A 22 -1.07 -1.91 0.52
N LEU A 23 -0.12 -1.77 1.44
CA LEU A 23 0.18 -2.82 2.42
C LEU A 23 -1.05 -3.10 3.31
N ALA A 24 -1.73 -2.05 3.78
CA ALA A 24 -2.97 -2.18 4.55
C ALA A 24 -4.10 -2.84 3.74
N ILE A 25 -4.23 -2.53 2.45
CA ILE A 25 -5.19 -3.18 1.54
C ILE A 25 -4.90 -4.67 1.45
N CYS A 26 -3.65 -5.07 1.26
CA CYS A 26 -3.27 -6.49 1.18
C CYS A 26 -3.57 -7.24 2.48
N GLN A 27 -3.32 -6.64 3.63
CA GLN A 27 -3.67 -7.23 4.93
C GLN A 27 -5.19 -7.37 5.10
N ALA A 28 -5.96 -6.31 4.83
CA ALA A 28 -7.42 -6.34 4.92
C ALA A 28 -8.03 -7.35 3.94
N PHE A 29 -7.47 -7.45 2.72
CA PHE A 29 -7.90 -8.43 1.74
C PHE A 29 -7.60 -9.87 2.17
N LYS A 30 -6.43 -10.14 2.78
CA LYS A 30 -6.11 -11.46 3.36
C LYS A 30 -7.09 -11.83 4.48
N SER A 31 -7.45 -10.88 5.35
CA SER A 31 -8.50 -11.10 6.37
C SER A 31 -9.86 -11.41 5.75
N PHE A 32 -10.21 -10.72 4.65
CA PHE A 32 -11.42 -11.01 3.89
C PHE A 32 -11.40 -12.43 3.30
N GLU A 33 -10.30 -12.85 2.67
CA GLU A 33 -10.16 -14.21 2.12
C GLU A 33 -10.34 -15.30 3.20
N ILE A 34 -9.70 -15.13 4.36
CA ILE A 34 -9.82 -16.05 5.50
C ILE A 34 -11.27 -16.10 6.00
N ALA A 35 -11.93 -14.95 6.12
CA ALA A 35 -13.32 -14.88 6.56
C ALA A 35 -14.26 -15.60 5.58
N VAL A 36 -14.04 -15.42 4.26
CA VAL A 36 -14.81 -16.12 3.21
C VAL A 36 -14.61 -17.64 3.29
N GLN A 37 -13.37 -18.11 3.47
CA GLN A 37 -13.06 -19.53 3.62
C GLN A 37 -13.74 -20.14 4.84
N ASN A 38 -13.82 -19.39 5.94
CA ASN A 38 -14.46 -19.82 7.18
C ASN A 38 -15.98 -19.57 7.20
N ASN A 39 -16.57 -19.13 6.08
CA ASN A 39 -17.98 -18.74 5.98
C ASN A 39 -18.41 -17.72 7.07
N ASN A 40 -17.46 -16.89 7.53
CA ASN A 40 -17.67 -15.90 8.58
C ASN A 40 -18.10 -14.56 7.97
N TYR A 41 -19.40 -14.35 7.90
CA TYR A 41 -20.02 -13.16 7.32
C TYR A 41 -19.65 -11.86 8.01
N GLU A 42 -19.62 -11.85 9.34
CA GLU A 42 -19.32 -10.64 10.11
C GLU A 42 -17.88 -10.18 9.85
N ALA A 43 -16.92 -11.10 9.96
CA ALA A 43 -15.52 -10.80 9.69
C ALA A 43 -15.30 -10.37 8.23
N ALA A 44 -15.99 -11.00 7.28
CA ALA A 44 -15.92 -10.63 5.87
C ALA A 44 -16.49 -9.22 5.62
N ASN A 45 -17.63 -8.89 6.23
CA ASN A 45 -18.23 -7.57 6.13
C ASN A 45 -17.34 -6.49 6.74
N MET A 46 -16.75 -6.74 7.91
CA MET A 46 -15.80 -5.82 8.54
C MET A 46 -14.56 -5.57 7.66
N ALA A 47 -14.03 -6.62 7.03
CA ALA A 47 -12.92 -6.47 6.10
C ALA A 47 -13.31 -5.68 4.84
N LEU A 48 -14.52 -5.89 4.31
CA LEU A 48 -15.05 -5.13 3.17
C LEU A 48 -15.29 -3.65 3.51
N ILE A 49 -15.84 -3.34 4.69
CA ILE A 49 -16.00 -1.96 5.19
C ILE A 49 -14.63 -1.29 5.28
N ARG A 50 -13.60 -1.97 5.80
CA ARG A 50 -12.24 -1.41 5.85
C ARG A 50 -11.69 -1.11 4.45
N LEU A 51 -11.96 -1.97 3.47
CA LEU A 51 -11.51 -1.78 2.08
C LEU A 51 -12.27 -0.67 1.35
N LEU A 52 -13.59 -0.55 1.55
CA LEU A 52 -14.50 0.29 0.78
C LEU A 52 -14.91 1.59 1.47
N GLY A 53 -14.79 1.65 2.79
CA GLY A 53 -15.41 2.65 3.66
C GLY A 53 -16.84 2.24 4.03
N TYR A 54 -17.44 2.97 4.97
CA TYR A 54 -18.87 2.81 5.26
C TYR A 54 -19.69 3.16 4.02
N GLN A 55 -20.67 2.30 3.71
CA GLN A 55 -21.55 2.46 2.54
C GLN A 55 -22.95 2.96 2.92
N ASP A 56 -23.21 3.21 4.21
CA ASP A 56 -24.49 3.70 4.67
C ASP A 56 -24.71 5.14 4.21
N LYS A 57 -25.76 5.34 3.40
CA LYS A 57 -26.16 6.64 2.86
C LYS A 57 -26.79 7.57 3.91
N ASN A 58 -27.22 7.02 5.05
CA ASN A 58 -27.86 7.76 6.13
C ASN A 58 -26.85 8.33 7.13
N LEU A 59 -25.59 7.88 7.10
CA LEU A 59 -24.52 8.53 7.85
C LEU A 59 -24.15 9.84 7.14
N PHE A 60 -24.46 10.97 7.79
CA PHE A 60 -24.29 12.31 7.23
C PHE A 60 -22.88 12.53 6.66
N PRO A 61 -22.75 13.01 5.40
CA PRO A 61 -21.45 13.26 4.76
C PRO A 61 -20.61 14.39 5.40
N ALA A 62 -21.15 15.11 6.39
CA ALA A 62 -20.62 16.39 6.85
C ALA A 62 -19.28 16.30 7.61
N PHE A 63 -18.86 15.10 8.03
CA PHE A 63 -17.64 14.91 8.84
C PHE A 63 -16.66 13.88 8.27
N PHE A 64 -16.88 13.33 7.08
CA PHE A 64 -15.98 12.31 6.55
C PHE A 64 -14.67 12.91 6.04
N GLY A 65 -13.67 12.95 6.91
CA GLY A 65 -12.30 13.29 6.59
C GLY A 65 -11.61 12.19 5.79
N TYR A 66 -10.34 12.40 5.46
CA TYR A 66 -9.50 11.40 4.78
C TYR A 66 -9.49 10.04 5.48
N ALA A 67 -9.54 10.05 6.82
CA ALA A 67 -9.52 8.87 7.67
C ALA A 67 -10.78 8.00 7.55
N ASP A 68 -11.91 8.58 7.12
CA ASP A 68 -13.18 7.87 7.04
C ASP A 68 -13.42 7.20 5.67
N LYS A 69 -12.52 7.43 4.72
CA LYS A 69 -12.51 6.76 3.42
C LYS A 69 -12.02 5.33 3.57
N GLY A 70 -12.55 4.43 2.74
CA GLY A 70 -11.99 3.08 2.63
C GLY A 70 -10.55 3.10 2.11
N LEU A 71 -9.77 2.09 2.48
CA LEU A 71 -8.35 2.01 2.08
C LEU A 71 -8.14 2.11 0.56
N LEU A 72 -9.03 1.52 -0.24
CA LEU A 72 -8.95 1.60 -1.71
C LEU A 72 -9.22 3.02 -2.23
N GLN A 73 -10.06 3.80 -1.57
CA GLN A 73 -10.33 5.20 -1.92
C GLN A 73 -9.20 6.12 -1.47
N GLN A 74 -8.58 5.84 -0.32
CA GLN A 74 -7.36 6.51 0.13
C GLN A 74 -6.24 6.31 -0.89
N LEU A 75 -5.97 5.05 -1.30
CA LEU A 75 -5.00 4.75 -2.35
C LEU A 75 -5.29 5.49 -3.66
N GLN A 76 -6.55 5.58 -4.09
CA GLN A 76 -6.92 6.36 -5.27
C GLN A 76 -6.61 7.85 -5.09
N SER A 77 -6.90 8.41 -3.91
CA SER A 77 -6.62 9.82 -3.57
C SER A 77 -5.10 10.10 -3.57
N SER A 78 -4.31 9.18 -3.01
CA SER A 78 -2.85 9.26 -3.02
C SER A 78 -2.28 9.15 -4.44
N CYS A 79 -2.80 8.23 -5.26
CA CYS A 79 -2.40 8.13 -6.68
C CYS A 79 -2.72 9.40 -7.48
N GLN A 80 -3.88 10.03 -7.23
CA GLN A 80 -4.25 11.29 -7.87
C GLN A 80 -3.29 12.42 -7.44
N SER A 81 -3.00 12.53 -6.14
CA SER A 81 -2.08 13.53 -5.60
C SER A 81 -0.67 13.34 -6.16
N PHE A 82 -0.21 12.10 -6.27
CA PHE A 82 1.08 11.77 -6.86
C PHE A 82 1.15 12.20 -8.34
N ASN A 83 0.08 11.99 -9.09
CA ASN A 83 0.01 12.35 -10.51
C ASN A 83 -0.08 13.87 -10.76
N LEU A 84 -0.59 14.65 -9.80
CA LEU A 84 -0.62 16.13 -9.91
C LEU A 84 0.77 16.75 -9.78
N ASN A 85 1.66 16.10 -9.05
CA ASN A 85 3.02 16.57 -8.75
C ASN A 85 4.09 15.96 -9.68
N ASP A 86 3.68 15.13 -10.63
CA ASP A 86 4.58 14.48 -11.58
C ASP A 86 4.61 15.28 -12.89
N GLU A 87 5.56 16.21 -13.00
CA GLU A 87 5.71 17.10 -14.17
C GLU A 87 5.87 16.33 -15.49
N ASP A 88 6.40 15.10 -15.42
CA ASP A 88 6.60 14.20 -16.57
C ASP A 88 5.34 13.40 -16.96
N LYS A 89 4.20 13.58 -16.25
CA LYS A 89 2.95 12.85 -16.46
C LYS A 89 3.18 11.33 -16.56
N LYS A 90 3.95 10.73 -15.65
CA LYS A 90 4.32 9.32 -15.81
C LYS A 90 3.07 8.45 -15.73
N GLN A 91 2.91 7.61 -16.74
CA GLN A 91 1.85 6.59 -16.84
C GLN A 91 1.67 5.65 -15.61
N PRO A 92 2.68 5.36 -14.75
CA PRO A 92 2.51 4.41 -13.65
C PRO A 92 1.46 4.81 -12.61
N ALA A 93 1.38 6.08 -12.22
CA ALA A 93 0.42 6.56 -11.20
C ALA A 93 -1.03 6.46 -11.69
N GLN A 94 -1.26 6.78 -12.96
CA GLN A 94 -2.56 6.60 -13.61
C GLN A 94 -2.97 5.13 -13.69
N LYS A 95 -2.02 4.25 -14.06
CA LYS A 95 -2.26 2.79 -14.10
C LYS A 95 -2.52 2.22 -12.70
N LEU A 96 -1.82 2.71 -11.68
CA LEU A 96 -2.07 2.38 -10.28
C LEU A 96 -3.49 2.76 -9.87
N ASN A 97 -3.89 4.01 -10.11
CA ASN A 97 -5.24 4.49 -9.81
C ASN A 97 -6.31 3.63 -10.52
N LEU A 98 -6.12 3.33 -11.82
CA LEU A 98 -7.04 2.49 -12.59
C LEU A 98 -7.18 1.08 -11.99
N HIS A 99 -6.08 0.47 -11.54
CA HIS A 99 -6.14 -0.84 -10.90
C HIS A 99 -6.80 -0.78 -9.52
N ALA A 100 -6.57 0.28 -8.76
CA ALA A 100 -7.25 0.51 -7.47
C ALA A 100 -8.77 0.69 -7.66
N GLN A 101 -9.20 1.43 -8.69
CA GLN A 101 -10.61 1.58 -9.05
C GLN A 101 -11.26 0.24 -9.44
N LYS A 102 -10.56 -0.59 -10.21
CA LYS A 102 -11.05 -1.92 -10.59
C LYS A 102 -11.17 -2.86 -9.38
N ALA A 103 -10.19 -2.83 -8.47
CA ALA A 103 -10.27 -3.57 -7.21
C ALA A 103 -11.45 -3.09 -6.35
N TYR A 104 -11.62 -1.77 -6.21
CA TYR A 104 -12.76 -1.17 -5.50
C TYR A 104 -14.10 -1.63 -6.07
N SER A 105 -14.29 -1.54 -7.39
CA SER A 105 -15.53 -1.96 -8.04
C SER A 105 -15.85 -3.43 -7.79
N LEU A 106 -14.85 -4.31 -7.75
CA LEU A 106 -15.06 -5.74 -7.48
C LEU A 106 -15.39 -5.98 -6.00
N CYS A 107 -14.66 -5.35 -5.07
CA CYS A 107 -14.99 -5.40 -3.64
C CYS A 107 -16.41 -4.89 -3.38
N TYR A 108 -16.84 -3.84 -4.06
CA TYR A 108 -18.18 -3.27 -3.95
C TYR A 108 -19.27 -4.21 -4.48
N GLN A 109 -19.00 -4.93 -5.59
CA GLN A 109 -19.91 -5.97 -6.09
C GLN A 109 -20.08 -7.11 -5.10
N VAL A 110 -18.98 -7.56 -4.47
CA VAL A 110 -19.03 -8.55 -3.39
C VAL A 110 -19.85 -8.02 -2.22
N TRP A 111 -19.56 -6.82 -1.74
CA TRP A 111 -20.28 -6.21 -0.62
C TRP A 111 -21.79 -6.14 -0.89
N LYS A 112 -22.20 -5.67 -2.07
CA LYS A 112 -23.62 -5.68 -2.48
C LYS A 112 -24.24 -7.07 -2.46
N THR A 113 -23.49 -8.10 -2.87
CA THR A 113 -23.98 -9.47 -2.91
C THR A 113 -24.13 -10.03 -1.49
N VAL A 114 -23.22 -9.67 -0.58
CA VAL A 114 -23.27 -10.04 0.84
C VAL A 114 -24.42 -9.33 1.58
N GLU A 115 -24.62 -8.04 1.32
CA GLU A 115 -25.67 -7.22 1.96
C GLU A 115 -27.07 -7.59 1.46
N ASN A 116 -27.27 -7.73 0.15
CA ASN A 116 -28.57 -8.04 -0.46
C ASN A 116 -28.90 -9.54 -0.46
N ARG A 117 -28.22 -10.34 0.37
CA ARG A 117 -28.48 -11.78 0.42
C ARG A 117 -29.93 -12.01 0.89
N PRO A 118 -30.69 -12.90 0.23
CA PRO A 118 -31.96 -13.33 0.79
C PRO A 118 -31.70 -13.96 2.17
N LEU A 119 -32.60 -13.71 3.13
CA LEU A 119 -32.53 -14.22 4.52
C LEU A 119 -32.51 -15.77 4.62
N SER A 120 -32.57 -16.47 3.48
CA SER A 120 -32.46 -17.92 3.42
C SER A 120 -31.00 -18.37 3.67
N PRO A 121 -30.77 -19.35 4.56
CA PRO A 121 -29.45 -19.82 4.95
C PRO A 121 -28.70 -20.62 3.86
N SER A 122 -29.20 -20.65 2.63
CA SER A 122 -28.85 -21.65 1.62
C SER A 122 -27.62 -21.33 0.76
N SER A 123 -27.09 -20.10 0.76
CA SER A 123 -25.90 -19.75 -0.04
C SER A 123 -24.70 -19.48 0.86
N PRO A 124 -23.66 -20.32 0.86
CA PRO A 124 -22.40 -20.05 1.54
C PRO A 124 -21.75 -18.76 1.01
N LEU A 125 -21.16 -17.96 1.90
CA LEU A 125 -20.39 -16.76 1.56
C LEU A 125 -19.31 -17.07 0.53
N PHE A 126 -18.72 -18.26 0.65
CA PHE A 126 -17.73 -18.77 -0.29
C PHE A 126 -18.23 -18.78 -1.73
N GLU A 127 -19.45 -19.23 -2.00
CA GLU A 127 -20.00 -19.29 -3.36
C GLU A 127 -20.23 -17.89 -3.94
N LEU A 128 -20.65 -16.94 -3.09
CA LEU A 128 -20.91 -15.56 -3.49
C LEU A 128 -19.61 -14.79 -3.78
N ALA A 129 -18.59 -14.96 -2.96
CA ALA A 129 -17.36 -14.17 -3.00
C ALA A 129 -16.23 -14.81 -3.83
N SER A 130 -16.16 -16.13 -3.90
CA SER A 130 -15.05 -16.85 -4.55
C SER A 130 -14.80 -16.47 -6.02
N PRO A 131 -15.80 -16.13 -6.86
CA PRO A 131 -15.53 -15.71 -8.24
C PRO A 131 -14.82 -14.35 -8.35
N TYR A 132 -14.87 -13.54 -7.29
CA TYR A 132 -14.31 -12.18 -7.25
C TYR A 132 -12.92 -12.14 -6.64
N ILE A 133 -12.63 -12.98 -5.64
CA ILE A 133 -11.34 -13.07 -4.95
C ILE A 133 -10.13 -13.09 -5.92
N PRO A 134 -10.04 -14.02 -6.90
CA PRO A 134 -8.88 -14.07 -7.80
C PRO A 134 -8.78 -12.83 -8.71
N LYS A 135 -9.92 -12.21 -9.04
CA LYS A 135 -9.95 -10.97 -9.85
C LYS A 135 -9.42 -9.79 -9.03
N ILE A 136 -9.83 -9.66 -7.78
CA ILE A 136 -9.34 -8.63 -6.85
C ILE A 136 -7.83 -8.83 -6.63
N GLN A 137 -7.41 -10.04 -6.29
CA GLN A 137 -5.99 -10.38 -6.10
C GLN A 137 -5.14 -10.05 -7.33
N ASN A 138 -5.65 -10.31 -8.55
CA ASN A 138 -4.95 -9.95 -9.79
C ASN A 138 -4.72 -8.43 -9.91
N PHE A 139 -5.69 -7.60 -9.53
CA PHE A 139 -5.50 -6.14 -9.53
C PHE A 139 -4.55 -5.68 -8.42
N LEU A 140 -4.63 -6.25 -7.22
CA LEU A 140 -3.67 -5.97 -6.14
C LEU A 140 -2.25 -6.34 -6.55
N ASN A 141 -2.04 -7.50 -7.18
CA ASN A 141 -0.73 -7.89 -7.71
C ASN A 141 -0.20 -6.91 -8.77
N LYS A 142 -1.07 -6.37 -9.63
CA LYS A 142 -0.68 -5.36 -10.62
C LYS A 142 -0.27 -4.04 -9.95
N ILE A 143 -0.99 -3.62 -8.90
CA ILE A 143 -0.64 -2.47 -8.07
C ILE A 143 0.73 -2.68 -7.43
N GLY A 144 0.95 -3.82 -6.76
CA GLY A 144 2.22 -4.13 -6.14
C GLY A 144 3.40 -4.11 -7.11
N ARG A 145 3.24 -4.65 -8.32
CA ARG A 145 4.29 -4.60 -9.37
C ARG A 145 4.61 -3.17 -9.81
N LEU A 146 3.63 -2.28 -9.86
CA LEU A 146 3.84 -0.87 -10.22
C LEU A 146 4.54 -0.12 -9.08
N ILE A 147 4.11 -0.32 -7.83
CA ILE A 147 4.78 0.25 -6.64
C ILE A 147 6.25 -0.22 -6.57
N ALA A 148 6.51 -1.51 -6.79
CA ALA A 148 7.86 -2.06 -6.80
C ALA A 148 8.78 -1.37 -7.83
N LYS A 149 8.23 -0.96 -8.98
CA LYS A 149 8.96 -0.19 -9.99
C LYS A 149 9.17 1.26 -9.57
N LEU A 150 8.18 1.87 -8.92
CA LEU A 150 8.25 3.26 -8.47
C LEU A 150 9.33 3.46 -7.40
N PHE A 151 9.59 2.47 -6.52
CA PHE A 151 10.69 2.56 -5.56
C PHE A 151 12.01 2.97 -6.22
N LEU A 152 12.32 2.41 -7.39
CA LEU A 152 13.57 2.69 -8.12
C LEU A 152 13.72 4.15 -8.55
N GLN A 153 12.65 4.93 -8.56
CA GLN A 153 12.70 6.37 -8.86
C GLN A 153 13.12 7.22 -7.65
N PHE A 154 13.20 6.60 -6.46
CA PHE A 154 13.53 7.23 -5.19
C PHE A 154 14.88 6.71 -4.64
N GLU A 155 15.81 6.34 -5.52
CA GLU A 155 17.14 5.84 -5.11
C GLU A 155 17.97 6.89 -4.35
N ASP A 156 17.69 8.17 -4.57
CA ASP A 156 18.32 9.30 -3.90
C ASP A 156 17.47 9.92 -2.78
N ASP A 157 16.39 9.26 -2.36
CA ASP A 157 15.53 9.77 -1.29
C ASP A 157 15.68 8.95 -0.01
N GLU A 158 16.46 9.47 0.94
CA GLU A 158 16.71 8.76 2.20
C GLU A 158 15.43 8.49 3.01
N THR A 159 14.38 9.28 2.85
CA THR A 159 13.11 9.11 3.58
C THR A 159 12.36 7.88 3.04
N ILE A 160 12.31 7.70 1.72
CA ILE A 160 11.75 6.50 1.10
C ILE A 160 12.59 5.26 1.42
N LEU A 161 13.91 5.37 1.34
CA LEU A 161 14.80 4.25 1.61
C LEU A 161 14.68 3.79 3.07
N PHE A 162 14.61 4.73 4.01
CA PHE A 162 14.40 4.41 5.42
C PHE A 162 13.02 3.81 5.66
N PHE A 163 11.96 4.37 5.08
CA PHE A 163 10.61 3.79 5.17
C PHE A 163 10.56 2.34 4.68
N LEU A 164 11.18 2.06 3.52
CA LEU A 164 11.25 0.70 2.97
C LEU A 164 12.03 -0.25 3.89
N LEU A 165 13.10 0.26 4.52
CA LEU A 165 13.92 -0.51 5.44
C LEU A 165 13.18 -0.84 6.75
N GLU A 166 12.51 0.14 7.34
CA GLU A 166 11.72 -0.02 8.56
C GLU A 166 10.56 -0.99 8.34
N ASN A 167 9.89 -0.90 7.18
CA ASN A 167 8.72 -1.72 6.85
C ASN A 167 9.06 -3.03 6.12
N HIS A 168 10.33 -3.44 6.10
CA HIS A 168 10.80 -4.54 5.24
C HIS A 168 10.07 -5.87 5.48
N GLN A 169 9.71 -6.17 6.74
CA GLN A 169 9.03 -7.43 7.08
C GLN A 169 7.65 -7.51 6.42
N ILE A 170 6.85 -6.45 6.56
CA ILE A 170 5.49 -6.37 6.02
C ILE A 170 5.54 -6.34 4.49
N VAL A 171 6.48 -5.59 3.92
CA VAL A 171 6.68 -5.53 2.47
C VAL A 171 7.02 -6.91 1.92
N ASP A 172 8.01 -7.61 2.49
CA ASP A 172 8.41 -8.92 2.00
C ASP A 172 7.30 -9.98 2.18
N GLU A 173 6.48 -9.88 3.24
CA GLU A 173 5.30 -10.73 3.43
C GLU A 173 4.26 -10.52 2.33
N VAL A 174 3.86 -9.25 2.08
CA VAL A 174 2.84 -8.91 1.07
C VAL A 174 3.27 -9.35 -0.32
N TYR A 175 4.55 -9.17 -0.65
CA TYR A 175 5.10 -9.57 -1.95
C TYR A 175 5.49 -11.05 -2.03
N LYS A 176 5.47 -11.78 -0.91
CA LYS A 176 5.89 -13.18 -0.79
C LYS A 176 7.30 -13.43 -1.38
N ALA A 177 8.19 -12.45 -1.20
CA ALA A 177 9.53 -12.44 -1.76
C ALA A 177 10.41 -11.46 -0.98
N PRO A 178 11.75 -11.63 -0.98
CA PRO A 178 12.68 -10.67 -0.39
C PRO A 178 12.81 -9.43 -1.30
N LEU A 179 11.71 -8.69 -1.48
CA LEU A 179 11.61 -7.54 -2.36
C LEU A 179 12.56 -6.44 -1.91
N VAL A 180 12.60 -6.15 -0.61
CA VAL A 180 13.39 -5.03 -0.09
C VAL A 180 14.88 -5.21 -0.40
N LYS A 181 15.41 -6.41 -0.17
CA LYS A 181 16.79 -6.74 -0.56
C LYS A 181 17.04 -6.57 -2.06
N LYS A 182 16.11 -7.03 -2.90
CA LYS A 182 16.21 -6.92 -4.35
C LYS A 182 16.18 -5.46 -4.82
N VAL A 183 15.36 -4.63 -4.19
CA VAL A 183 15.27 -3.19 -4.48
C VAL A 183 16.60 -2.52 -4.12
N PHE A 184 17.12 -2.73 -2.91
CA PHE A 184 18.42 -2.15 -2.53
C PHE A 184 19.58 -2.65 -3.39
N ALA A 185 19.63 -3.94 -3.73
CA ALA A 185 20.64 -4.49 -4.62
C ALA A 185 20.58 -3.91 -6.04
N LYS A 186 19.42 -3.41 -6.47
CA LYS A 186 19.24 -2.78 -7.77
C LYS A 186 19.62 -1.30 -7.76
N MET A 187 19.35 -0.59 -6.66
CA MET A 187 19.68 0.83 -6.50
C MET A 187 21.15 1.07 -6.16
N PHE A 188 21.78 0.15 -5.42
CA PHE A 188 23.12 0.37 -4.86
C PHE A 188 24.11 -0.74 -5.24
N PRO A 189 25.37 -0.39 -5.61
CA PRO A 189 26.39 -1.37 -6.04
C PRO A 189 26.70 -2.48 -5.04
N GLN A 190 26.63 -2.19 -3.73
CA GLN A 190 26.82 -3.20 -2.66
C GLN A 190 25.51 -3.47 -1.90
N GLY A 191 24.37 -3.20 -2.54
CA GLY A 191 23.04 -3.35 -1.97
C GLY A 191 22.85 -2.63 -0.64
N LEU A 192 22.28 -3.35 0.31
CA LEU A 192 21.87 -2.82 1.61
C LEU A 192 22.98 -2.09 2.38
N LYS A 193 24.24 -2.58 2.32
CA LYS A 193 25.36 -1.94 3.03
C LYS A 193 25.65 -0.52 2.54
N THR A 194 25.47 -0.27 1.25
CA THR A 194 25.65 1.08 0.68
C THR A 194 24.43 1.95 0.97
N ALA A 195 23.22 1.39 0.89
CA ALA A 195 22.00 2.10 1.23
C ALA A 195 22.00 2.59 2.69
N GLU A 196 22.41 1.73 3.63
CA GLU A 196 22.56 2.06 5.05
C GLU A 196 23.49 3.26 5.27
N LYS A 197 24.70 3.21 4.69
CA LYS A 197 25.67 4.32 4.76
C LYS A 197 25.12 5.60 4.13
N TYR A 198 24.38 5.48 3.03
CA TYR A 198 23.75 6.60 2.37
C TYR A 198 22.73 7.28 3.28
N ILE A 199 21.78 6.53 3.85
CA ILE A 199 20.74 7.04 4.75
C ILE A 199 21.39 7.72 5.97
N ILE A 200 22.35 7.06 6.63
CA ILE A 200 23.06 7.61 7.80
C ILE A 200 23.74 8.93 7.45
N LYS A 201 24.40 9.01 6.30
CA LYS A 201 25.07 10.23 5.83
C LYS A 201 24.07 11.36 5.60
N GLN A 202 22.93 11.10 4.97
CA GLN A 202 21.93 12.15 4.70
C GLN A 202 21.25 12.63 5.99
N TYR A 203 20.86 11.73 6.88
CA TYR A 203 20.26 12.08 8.17
C TYR A 203 21.22 12.82 9.09
N SER A 204 22.49 12.40 9.15
CA SER A 204 23.52 13.11 9.92
C SER A 204 23.71 14.54 9.43
N LYS A 205 23.73 14.76 8.10
CA LYS A 205 23.86 16.11 7.52
C LYS A 205 22.70 17.04 7.90
N ARG A 206 21.51 16.48 8.14
CA ARG A 206 20.30 17.23 8.50
C ARG A 206 20.07 17.32 10.01
N GLY A 207 20.96 16.74 10.82
CA GLY A 207 20.84 16.74 12.28
C GLY A 207 19.88 15.68 12.86
N TYR A 208 19.42 14.72 12.06
CA TYR A 208 18.52 13.64 12.50
C TYR A 208 19.28 12.48 13.17
N TYR A 209 20.16 12.80 14.12
CA TYR A 209 21.01 11.80 14.79
C TYR A 209 20.21 10.77 15.61
N HIS A 210 19.04 11.17 16.11
CA HIS A 210 18.16 10.31 16.89
C HIS A 210 17.54 9.15 16.07
N LEU A 211 17.51 9.25 14.73
CA LEU A 211 17.01 8.19 13.86
C LEU A 211 18.09 7.16 13.47
N LEU A 212 19.37 7.48 13.67
CA LEU A 212 20.47 6.58 13.25
C LEU A 212 20.42 5.20 13.92
N PRO A 213 20.09 5.06 15.22
CA PRO A 213 19.93 3.75 15.84
C PRO A 213 18.88 2.87 15.13
N GLN A 214 17.75 3.47 14.72
CA GLN A 214 16.67 2.76 14.02
C GLN A 214 17.11 2.28 12.64
N VAL A 215 17.89 3.09 11.91
CA VAL A 215 18.47 2.71 10.61
C VAL A 215 19.39 1.49 10.78
N LEU A 216 20.27 1.51 11.78
CA LEU A 216 21.21 0.43 12.05
C LEU A 216 20.50 -0.87 12.44
N GLU A 217 19.48 -0.76 13.31
CA GLU A 217 18.67 -1.89 13.74
C GLU A 217 17.93 -2.54 12.57
N ALA A 218 17.18 -1.74 11.79
CA ALA A 218 16.42 -2.26 10.65
C ALA A 218 17.34 -2.83 9.54
N ALA A 219 18.52 -2.24 9.32
CA ALA A 219 19.53 -2.79 8.41
C ALA A 219 20.05 -4.15 8.90
N LYS A 220 20.36 -4.28 10.20
CA LYS A 220 20.83 -5.52 10.80
C LYS A 220 19.78 -6.63 10.70
N GLU A 221 18.52 -6.35 11.01
CA GLU A 221 17.43 -7.31 10.88
C GLU A 221 17.31 -7.83 9.44
N LEU A 222 17.28 -6.90 8.47
CA LEU A 222 17.18 -7.26 7.07
C LEU A 222 18.38 -8.11 6.62
N GLN A 223 19.60 -7.84 7.09
CA GLN A 223 20.78 -8.65 6.76
C GLN A 223 20.66 -10.10 7.24
N GLN A 224 20.10 -10.32 8.43
CA GLN A 224 20.02 -11.64 9.07
C GLN A 224 19.00 -12.60 8.40
N LYS A 225 18.01 -12.05 7.70
CA LYS A 225 16.94 -12.82 7.04
C LYS A 225 17.45 -13.45 5.73
N LYS A 226 17.76 -14.75 5.71
CA LYS A 226 18.23 -15.45 4.50
C LYS A 226 17.15 -15.53 3.42
#